data_AF-C6W042-F1
#
_entry.id   AF-C6W042-F1
#
_cell.length_a   1.000
_cell.length_b   1.000
_cell.length_c   1.000
_cell.angle_alpha   90.00
_cell.angle_beta   90.00
_cell.angle_gamma   90.00
#
_symmetry.space_group_name_H-M   'P 1'
#
loop_
_entity.id
_entity.type
_entity.pdbx_description
1 polymer ?
#
loop_
_entity_poly.entity_id
_entity_poly.type
_entity_poly.pdbx_seq_one_letter_code
_entity_poly.pdbx_strand_id
1 'polypeptide(L)' 'MKIERQNEDIVIRLNASLINMEEVQKLTSYFRFIESNARNAGTEEEAAELAREVHSTWWAENRSRFIT' A
#
# COMPACT_ATOMS: atom_id res chain seq x y z
N MET A 1 -9.18 6.09 15.42
CA MET A 1 -8.60 4.87 14.80
C MET A 1 -8.94 3.70 15.71
N LYS A 2 -9.59 2.67 15.19
CA LYS A 2 -9.88 1.43 15.94
C LYS A 2 -9.33 0.25 15.14
N ILE A 3 -8.48 -0.55 15.76
CA ILE A 3 -7.91 -1.75 15.15
C ILE A 3 -8.45 -2.92 15.95
N GLU A 4 -9.07 -3.88 15.27
CA GLU A 4 -9.58 -5.09 15.90
C GLU A 4 -9.38 -6.29 14.99
N ARG A 5 -9.18 -7.46 15.60
CA ARG A 5 -9.18 -8.74 14.88
C ARG A 5 -10.60 -9.28 14.90
N GLN A 6 -11.15 -9.56 13.73
CA GLN A 6 -12.41 -10.28 13.58
C GLN A 6 -12.13 -11.59 12.85
N ASN A 7 -12.18 -12.71 13.58
CA ASN A 7 -11.79 -14.02 13.07
C ASN A 7 -10.34 -14.03 12.54
N GLU A 8 -10.17 -14.32 11.25
CA GLU A 8 -8.87 -14.32 10.56
C GLU A 8 -8.49 -12.94 10.02
N ASP A 9 -9.42 -11.98 9.99
CA ASP A 9 -9.24 -10.65 9.41
C ASP A 9 -8.80 -9.60 10.44
N ILE A 10 -8.03 -8.62 9.98
CA ILE A 10 -7.72 -7.40 10.74
C ILE A 10 -8.53 -6.25 10.16
N VAL A 11 -9.43 -5.68 10.97
CA VAL A 11 -10.28 -4.55 10.59
C VAL A 11 -9.70 -3.26 11.16
N ILE A 12 -9.28 -2.35 10.28
CA ILE A 12 -8.79 -1.01 10.64
C ILE A 12 -9.88 0.01 10.31
N ARG A 13 -10.46 0.63 11.33
CA ARG A 13 -11.42 1.72 11.18
C ARG A 13 -10.73 3.08 11.32
N LEU A 14 -10.77 3.83 10.22
CA LEU A 14 -10.20 5.15 10.08
C LEU A 14 -11.33 6.18 9.94
N ASN A 15 -11.09 7.41 10.41
CA ASN A 15 -12.04 8.50 10.21
C ASN A 15 -11.80 9.09 8.81
N ALA A 16 -12.73 8.85 7.88
CA ALA A 16 -12.64 9.31 6.50
C ALA A 16 -12.60 10.84 6.33
N SER A 17 -13.01 11.60 7.36
CA SER A 17 -12.94 13.08 7.32
C SER A 17 -11.55 13.62 7.68
N LEU A 18 -10.69 12.80 8.28
CA LEU A 18 -9.38 13.21 8.79
C LEU A 18 -8.22 12.51 8.08
N ILE A 19 -8.49 11.43 7.35
CA ILE A 19 -7.48 10.60 6.71
C ILE A 19 -7.71 10.64 5.20
N ASN A 20 -6.66 10.95 4.45
CA ASN A 20 -6.72 10.95 2.99
C ASN A 20 -6.69 9.50 2.47
N MET A 21 -7.56 9.21 1.51
CA MET A 21 -7.64 7.90 0.88
C MET A 21 -6.35 7.50 0.15
N GLU A 22 -5.57 8.47 -0.36
CA GLU A 22 -4.26 8.23 -0.97
C GLU A 22 -3.26 7.65 0.05
N GLU A 23 -3.30 8.09 1.30
CA GLU A 23 -2.44 7.58 2.37
C GLU A 23 -2.85 6.17 2.79
N VAL A 24 -4.16 5.90 2.83
CA VAL A 24 -4.68 4.56 3.10
C VAL A 24 -4.28 3.60 1.98
N GLN A 25 -4.30 4.03 0.72
CA GLN A 25 -3.83 3.21 -0.39
C GLN A 25 -2.35 2.83 -0.24
N LYS A 26 -1.47 3.78 0.11
CA LYS A 26 -0.05 3.50 0.36
C LYS A 26 0.15 2.47 1.48
N LEU A 27 -0.59 2.61 2.57
CA LEU A 27 -0.55 1.65 3.68
C LEU A 27 -1.04 0.26 3.25
N THR A 28 -2.12 0.17 2.48
CA THR A 28 -2.61 -1.12 1.97
C THR A 28 -1.64 -1.78 0.97
N SER A 29 -0.93 -1.00 0.16
CA SER A 29 0.10 -1.51 -0.74
C SER A 29 1.27 -2.14 0.03
N TYR A 30 1.65 -1.56 1.17
CA TYR A 30 2.67 -2.15 2.05
C TYR A 30 2.22 -3.49 2.67
N PHE A 31 0.97 -3.59 3.14
CA PHE A 31 0.45 -4.85 3.65
C PHE A 31 0.37 -5.92 2.55
N ARG A 32 -0.02 -5.53 1.33
CA ARG A 32 -0.03 -6.44 0.18
C ARG A 32 1.39 -6.91 -0.19
N PHE A 33 2.39 -6.04 -0.08
CA PHE A 33 3.79 -6.42 -0.23
C PHE A 33 4.22 -7.48 0.80
N ILE A 34 3.89 -7.28 2.08
CA ILE A 34 4.21 -8.27 3.13
C ILE A 34 3.48 -9.59 2.88
N GLU A 35 2.19 -9.55 2.55
CA GLU A 35 1.41 -10.77 2.24
C GLU A 35 1.96 -11.53 1.04
N SER A 36 2.35 -10.81 -0.02
CA SER A 36 2.97 -11.41 -1.21
C SER A 36 4.30 -12.09 -0.86
N ASN A 37 5.16 -11.42 -0.10
CA ASN A 37 6.43 -11.99 0.35
C ASN A 37 6.23 -13.20 1.29
N ALA A 38 5.26 -13.12 2.20
CA ALA A 38 4.96 -14.18 3.15
C ALA A 38 4.33 -15.42 2.50
N ARG A 39 3.55 -15.25 1.42
CA ARG A 39 2.94 -16.35 0.67
C ARG A 39 3.91 -17.04 -0.29
N ASN A 40 4.87 -16.31 -0.86
CA ASN A 40 5.69 -16.86 -1.95
C ASN A 40 7.12 -17.24 -1.57
N ALA A 41 7.64 -16.93 -0.38
CA ALA A 41 9.11 -16.88 -0.21
C ALA A 41 9.74 -16.12 -1.40
N GLY A 42 9.02 -15.09 -1.87
CA GLY A 42 9.19 -14.48 -3.18
C GLY A 42 10.56 -13.82 -3.27
N THR A 43 11.27 -14.09 -4.34
CA THR A 43 12.62 -13.59 -4.57
C THR A 43 12.62 -12.06 -4.59
N GLU A 44 13.75 -11.45 -4.23
CA GLU A 44 13.94 -9.98 -4.21
C GLU A 44 13.46 -9.30 -5.51
N GLU A 45 13.53 -10.01 -6.65
CA GLU A 45 12.98 -9.60 -7.95
C GLU A 45 11.48 -9.25 -7.91
N GLU A 46 10.62 -10.09 -7.32
CA GLU A 46 9.16 -9.87 -7.32
C GLU A 46 8.79 -8.68 -6.43
N ALA A 47 9.49 -8.56 -5.29
CA ALA A 47 9.42 -7.41 -4.40
C ALA A 47 9.85 -6.11 -5.11
N ALA A 48 10.92 -6.17 -5.90
CA ALA A 48 11.43 -5.04 -6.68
C ALA A 48 10.51 -4.67 -7.85
N GLU A 49 9.86 -5.64 -8.50
CA GLU A 49 8.89 -5.42 -9.57
C GLU A 49 7.66 -4.66 -9.04
N LEU A 50 7.10 -5.11 -7.91
CA LEU A 50 5.94 -4.45 -7.29
C LEU A 50 6.29 -3.04 -6.81
N ALA A 51 7.47 -2.85 -6.21
CA ALA A 51 7.94 -1.52 -5.82
C ALA A 51 8.11 -0.58 -7.03
N ARG A 52 8.65 -1.10 -8.15
CA ARG A 52 8.74 -0.36 -9.41
C ARG A 52 7.36 0.01 -9.95
N GLU A 53 6.40 -0.91 -9.93
CA GLU A 53 5.04 -0.67 -10.42
C GLU A 53 4.34 0.42 -9.62
N VAL A 54 4.35 0.32 -8.29
CA VAL A 54 3.76 1.31 -7.37
C VAL A 54 4.43 2.67 -7.54
N HIS A 55 5.76 2.71 -7.61
CA HIS A 55 6.50 3.96 -7.80
C HIS A 55 6.22 4.59 -9.16
N SER A 56 6.15 3.79 -10.23
CA SER A 56 5.85 4.28 -11.58
C SER A 56 4.43 4.85 -11.69
N THR A 57 3.46 4.19 -11.07
CA THR A 57 2.06 4.61 -11.04
C THR A 57 1.92 5.90 -10.25
N TRP A 58 2.50 5.96 -9.05
CA TRP A 58 2.48 7.16 -8.22
C TRP A 58 3.16 8.35 -8.92
N TRP A 59 4.31 8.11 -9.55
CA TRP A 59 5.03 9.13 -10.29
C TRP A 59 4.21 9.63 -11.48
N ALA A 60 3.60 8.75 -12.29
CA ALA A 60 2.76 9.15 -13.42
C ALA A 60 1.61 10.07 -12.98
N GLU A 61 0.96 9.75 -11.86
CA GLU A 61 -0.15 10.54 -11.32
C GLU A 61 0.29 11.88 -10.69
N ASN A 62 1.50 11.94 -10.12
CA ASN A 62 1.97 13.09 -9.33
C ASN A 62 3.05 13.93 -10.01
N ARG A 63 3.57 13.52 -11.17
CA ARG A 63 4.67 14.18 -11.89
C ARG A 63 4.40 15.66 -12.15
N SER A 64 3.16 16.01 -12.47
CA SER A 64 2.72 17.40 -12.73
C SER A 64 2.91 18.34 -11.53
N ARG A 65 3.07 17.80 -10.32
CA ARG A 65 3.32 18.58 -9.09
C ARG A 65 4.80 18.91 -8.89
N PHE A 66 5.70 18.23 -9.59
CA PHE A 66 7.14 18.30 -9.35
C PHE A 66 7.93 18.79 -10.57
N ILE A 67 7.32 18.83 -11.75
CA ILE A 67 7.95 19.33 -12.97
C ILE A 67 7.08 20.47 -13.50
N THR A 68 7.60 21.68 -13.34
CA THR A 68 7.08 22.94 -13.90
C THR A 68 7.53 23.11 -15.34
#